data_AF-A0A232LVN1-F1
#
_entry.id   AF-A0A232LVN1-F1
#
_cell.length_a   1.000
_cell.length_b   1.000
_cell.length_c   1.000
_cell.angle_alpha   90.00
_cell.angle_beta   90.00
_cell.angle_gamma   90.00
#
_symmetry.space_group_name_H-M   'P 1'
#
loop_
_entity.id
_entity.type
_entity.pdbx_description
1 polymer ?
#
loop_
_entity_poly.entity_id
_entity_poly.type
_entity_poly.pdbx_seq_one_letter_code
_entity_poly.pdbx_strand_id
1 'polypeptide(L)'
;MQVSIRNPGKKPSSALPVGPVRWGFLKLDAESGRWLIDQTEVEQHIAELKRQLAACRSVFAWVQAYNSYVDRFFSTNFGQPARCFGKEHVQMQIETFEHIQRKLFGGDKGGDANVTDYLREVIKERFGVTDLPDGFFYLPIELGGLELRSPFIPLFMQVRHPFIAPRSRIDWAFEKEEA
;
A
#
# COMPACT_ATOMS: atom_id res chain seq x y z
N MET A 1 16.61 33.76 -8.49
CA MET A 1 16.18 34.30 -7.17
C MET A 1 16.26 33.14 -6.19
N GLN A 2 17.34 33.05 -5.41
CA GLN A 2 17.66 31.85 -4.61
C GLN A 2 16.65 31.61 -3.49
N VAL A 3 15.79 30.61 -3.63
CA VAL A 3 15.06 30.05 -2.49
C VAL A 3 15.96 29.04 -1.78
N SER A 4 16.83 29.58 -0.92
CA SER A 4 17.61 28.80 0.02
C SER A 4 16.68 28.23 1.10
N ILE A 5 16.15 27.03 0.90
CA ILE A 5 15.48 26.28 1.98
C ILE A 5 16.54 25.57 2.81
N ARG A 6 17.32 26.36 3.55
CA ARG A 6 17.99 26.01 4.80
C ARG A 6 18.61 27.30 5.34
N ASN A 7 17.87 27.97 6.22
CA ASN A 7 18.43 28.99 7.08
C ASN A 7 18.78 28.29 8.41
N PRO A 8 20.03 27.88 8.65
CA PRO A 8 20.41 27.04 9.79
C PRO A 8 20.31 27.75 11.17
N GLY A 9 19.74 28.95 11.25
CA GLY A 9 19.69 29.75 12.48
C GLY A 9 18.31 30.26 12.90
N LYS A 10 17.23 30.05 12.13
CA LYS A 10 15.88 30.52 12.51
C LYS A 10 15.11 29.38 13.17
N LYS A 11 14.90 29.48 14.49
CA LYS A 11 13.98 28.57 15.20
C LYS A 11 12.61 28.62 14.48
N PRO A 12 11.97 27.46 14.21
CA PRO A 12 10.62 27.45 13.67
C PRO A 12 9.72 28.31 14.57
N SER A 13 8.77 29.05 13.99
CA SER A 13 7.87 29.89 14.77
C SER A 13 7.17 29.02 15.81
N SER A 14 6.97 29.54 17.03
CA SER A 14 6.24 28.84 18.10
C SER A 14 4.78 28.50 17.75
N ALA A 15 4.31 28.90 16.56
CA ALA A 15 2.98 28.62 16.05
C ALA A 15 2.87 27.25 15.35
N LEU A 16 3.98 26.62 14.97
CA LEU A 16 3.92 25.31 14.33
C LEU A 16 3.77 24.19 15.37
N PRO A 17 2.93 23.17 15.09
CA PRO A 17 2.78 22.03 15.98
C PRO A 17 4.12 21.31 16.14
N VAL A 18 4.42 20.91 17.37
CA VAL A 18 5.62 20.15 17.71
C VAL A 18 5.35 18.67 17.47
N GLY A 19 6.22 18.01 16.71
CA GLY A 19 6.16 16.56 16.49
C GLY A 19 6.57 16.15 15.07
N PRO A 20 6.62 14.84 14.80
CA PRO A 20 6.86 14.34 13.46
C PRO A 20 5.69 14.69 12.53
N VAL A 21 5.99 15.08 11.29
CA VAL A 21 4.96 15.32 10.27
C VAL A 21 4.43 13.97 9.81
N ARG A 22 3.11 13.79 9.89
CA ARG A 22 2.43 12.51 9.57
C ARG A 22 1.25 12.74 8.64
N TRP A 23 0.95 11.73 7.83
CA TRP A 23 -0.28 11.65 7.04
C TRP A 23 -0.65 10.19 6.82
N GLY A 24 -1.82 9.75 7.27
CA GLY A 24 -2.16 8.32 7.30
C GLY A 24 -1.11 7.51 8.04
N PHE A 25 -0.51 6.52 7.37
CA PHE A 25 0.61 5.73 7.89
C PHE A 25 1.97 6.27 7.46
N LEU A 26 2.04 7.44 6.86
CA LEU A 26 3.29 8.05 6.45
C LEU A 26 3.86 8.93 7.55
N LYS A 27 5.16 8.79 7.81
CA LYS A 27 5.99 9.68 8.62
C LYS A 27 7.04 10.32 7.71
N LEU A 28 7.19 11.63 7.80
CA LEU A 28 8.28 12.32 7.12
C LEU A 28 9.57 12.09 7.91
N ASP A 29 10.52 11.37 7.31
CA ASP A 29 11.84 11.16 7.89
C ASP A 29 12.67 12.45 7.80
N ALA A 30 13.14 12.94 8.94
CA ALA A 30 13.84 14.22 9.03
C ALA A 30 15.26 14.16 8.42
N GLU A 31 15.86 12.97 8.39
CA GLU A 31 17.23 12.78 7.89
C GLU A 31 17.25 12.69 6.36
N SER A 32 16.46 11.79 5.78
CA SER A 32 16.40 11.59 4.33
C SER A 32 15.41 12.53 3.62
N GLY A 33 14.50 13.17 4.35
CA GLY A 33 13.44 14.01 3.76
C GLY A 33 12.38 13.23 2.99
N ARG A 34 12.26 11.92 3.22
CA ARG A 34 11.33 11.03 2.50
C ARG A 34 10.17 10.60 3.38
N TRP A 35 9.04 10.30 2.74
CA TRP A 35 7.90 9.69 3.42
C TRP A 35 8.14 8.19 3.60
N LEU A 36 8.11 7.73 4.84
CA LEU A 36 8.25 6.33 5.23
C LEU A 36 6.93 5.79 5.75
N ILE A 37 6.59 4.55 5.40
CA ILE A 37 5.44 3.84 5.96
C ILE A 37 5.79 3.39 7.38
N ASP A 38 4.92 3.75 8.31
CA ASP A 38 4.98 3.43 9.71
C ASP A 38 4.57 1.98 9.97
N GLN A 39 5.55 1.07 9.95
CA GLN A 39 5.32 -0.36 10.08
C GLN A 39 4.61 -0.75 11.40
N THR A 40 4.73 0.07 12.45
CA THR A 40 4.01 -0.17 13.72
C THR A 40 2.50 0.00 13.57
N GLU A 41 2.04 0.97 12.79
CA GLU A 41 0.61 1.14 12.48
C GLU A 41 0.13 0.01 11.57
N VAL A 42 0.97 -0.41 10.61
CA VAL A 42 0.69 -1.55 9.72
C VAL A 42 0.43 -2.83 10.52
N GLU A 43 1.28 -3.18 11.47
CA GLU A 43 1.11 -4.39 12.30
C GLU A 43 -0.20 -4.38 13.11
N GLN A 44 -0.56 -3.23 13.69
CA GLN A 44 -1.84 -3.08 14.42
C GLN A 44 -3.03 -3.34 13.50
N HIS A 45 -2.98 -2.77 12.28
CA HIS A 45 -4.04 -2.93 11.31
C HIS A 45 -4.06 -4.30 10.63
N ILE A 46 -2.94 -5.02 10.56
CA ILE A 46 -2.91 -6.45 10.17
C ILE A 46 -3.70 -7.28 11.20
N ALA A 47 -3.47 -7.04 12.49
CA ALA A 47 -4.16 -7.77 13.56
C ALA A 47 -5.67 -7.46 13.58
N GLU A 48 -6.07 -6.23 13.27
CA GLU A 48 -7.46 -5.87 13.05
C GLU A 48 -8.07 -6.58 11.82
N LEU A 49 -7.39 -6.51 10.66
CA LEU A 49 -7.83 -7.16 9.44
C LEU A 49 -8.07 -8.66 9.66
N LYS A 50 -7.13 -9.37 10.32
CA LYS A 50 -7.30 -10.79 10.65
C LYS A 50 -8.58 -11.06 11.42
N ARG A 51 -8.91 -10.22 12.41
CA ARG A 51 -10.14 -10.36 13.21
C ARG A 51 -11.39 -10.13 12.36
N GLN A 52 -11.39 -9.11 11.51
CA GLN A 52 -12.52 -8.82 10.61
C GLN A 52 -12.75 -9.96 9.61
N LEU A 53 -11.68 -10.49 9.01
CA LEU A 53 -11.74 -11.62 8.08
C LEU A 53 -12.26 -12.89 8.77
N ALA A 54 -11.80 -13.18 10.00
CA ALA A 54 -12.27 -14.32 10.77
C ALA A 54 -13.75 -14.24 11.16
N ALA A 55 -14.30 -13.03 11.30
CA ALA A 55 -15.71 -12.81 11.60
C ALA A 55 -16.64 -13.00 10.39
N CYS A 56 -16.09 -13.06 9.16
CA CYS A 56 -16.88 -13.16 7.94
C CYS A 56 -17.51 -14.55 7.79
N ARG A 57 -18.83 -14.58 7.57
CA ARG A 57 -19.59 -15.84 7.45
C ARG A 57 -19.78 -16.33 6.02
N SER A 58 -19.53 -15.49 5.01
CA SER A 58 -19.62 -15.85 3.59
C SER A 58 -18.35 -15.46 2.84
N VAL A 59 -18.09 -16.14 1.72
CA VAL A 59 -16.96 -15.84 0.83
C VAL A 59 -17.07 -14.41 0.28
N PHE A 60 -18.26 -13.99 -0.14
CA PHE A 60 -18.48 -12.63 -0.62
C PHE A 60 -18.24 -11.55 0.45
N ALA A 61 -18.72 -11.77 1.68
CA ALA A 61 -18.47 -10.83 2.78
C ALA A 61 -16.97 -10.76 3.09
N TRP A 62 -16.28 -11.90 3.05
CA TRP A 62 -14.83 -11.97 3.23
C TRP A 62 -14.09 -11.16 2.14
N VAL A 63 -14.44 -11.36 0.86
CA VAL A 63 -13.80 -10.66 -0.27
C VAL A 63 -14.09 -9.16 -0.20
N GLN A 64 -15.31 -8.76 0.15
CA GLN A 64 -15.64 -7.34 0.33
C GLN A 64 -14.86 -6.68 1.48
N ALA A 65 -14.73 -7.37 2.62
CA ALA A 65 -13.94 -6.89 3.75
C ALA A 65 -12.46 -6.76 3.37
N TYR A 66 -11.91 -7.79 2.72
CA TYR A 66 -10.54 -7.79 2.22
C TYR A 66 -10.30 -6.65 1.22
N ASN A 67 -11.14 -6.48 0.20
CA ASN A 67 -11.04 -5.41 -0.78
C ASN A 67 -11.13 -4.03 -0.12
N SER A 68 -12.08 -3.82 0.78
CA SER A 68 -12.24 -2.55 1.51
C SER A 68 -10.99 -2.19 2.31
N TYR A 69 -10.30 -3.19 2.85
CA TYR A 69 -9.11 -2.95 3.65
C TYR A 69 -7.85 -2.78 2.80
N VAL A 70 -7.60 -3.72 1.89
CA VAL A 70 -6.36 -3.78 1.11
C VAL A 70 -6.34 -2.74 0.00
N ASP A 71 -7.42 -2.61 -0.77
CA ASP A 71 -7.49 -1.68 -1.90
C ASP A 71 -7.76 -0.24 -1.44
N ARG A 72 -8.64 -0.04 -0.46
CA ARG A 72 -9.05 1.31 -0.03
C ARG A 72 -8.30 1.79 1.20
N PHE A 73 -8.36 1.08 2.32
CA PHE A 73 -7.80 1.57 3.58
C PHE A 73 -6.27 1.66 3.56
N PHE A 74 -5.57 0.58 3.23
CA PHE A 74 -4.10 0.57 3.18
C PHE A 74 -3.58 1.48 2.06
N SER A 75 -4.07 1.35 0.82
CA SER A 75 -3.60 2.19 -0.29
C SER A 75 -3.82 3.69 -0.04
N THR A 76 -4.92 4.07 0.62
CA THR A 76 -5.13 5.48 0.99
C THR A 76 -4.14 5.91 2.06
N ASN A 77 -3.90 5.11 3.10
CA ASN A 77 -2.99 5.48 4.19
C ASN A 77 -1.50 5.36 3.84
N PHE A 78 -1.14 4.62 2.80
CA PHE A 78 0.22 4.54 2.26
C PHE A 78 0.55 5.65 1.26
N GLY A 79 -0.46 6.41 0.83
CA GLY A 79 -0.29 7.44 -0.19
C GLY A 79 -0.53 6.86 -1.57
N GLN A 80 -1.41 7.53 -2.32
CA GLN A 80 -1.68 7.12 -3.68
C GLN A 80 -0.38 7.13 -4.50
N PRO A 81 -0.08 6.05 -5.24
CA PRO A 81 1.15 5.95 -6.01
C PRO A 81 1.27 7.12 -6.99
N ALA A 82 2.22 8.01 -6.73
CA ALA A 82 2.42 9.23 -7.49
C ALA A 82 3.90 9.43 -7.80
N ARG A 83 4.19 9.95 -9.00
CA ARG A 83 5.56 10.17 -9.48
C ARG A 83 6.37 11.10 -8.59
N CYS A 84 5.72 12.01 -7.87
CA CYS A 84 6.38 12.94 -6.94
C CYS A 84 7.01 12.25 -5.72
N PHE A 85 6.56 11.05 -5.35
CA PHE A 85 7.14 10.29 -4.25
C PHE A 85 8.38 9.47 -4.66
N GLY A 86 8.66 9.37 -5.96
CA GLY A 86 9.78 8.61 -6.49
C GLY A 86 9.55 7.09 -6.51
N LYS A 87 10.54 6.36 -7.02
CA LYS A 87 10.48 4.90 -7.18
C LYS A 87 10.55 4.18 -5.84
N GLU A 88 11.34 4.74 -4.92
CA GLU A 88 11.61 4.20 -3.59
C GLU A 88 10.32 4.08 -2.78
N HIS A 89 9.41 5.05 -2.90
CA HIS A 89 8.14 5.01 -2.20
C HIS A 89 7.21 3.91 -2.76
N VAL A 90 7.15 3.75 -4.09
CA VAL A 90 6.37 2.66 -4.72
C VAL A 90 6.94 1.30 -4.30
N GLN A 91 8.27 1.16 -4.27
CA GLN A 91 8.94 -0.05 -3.80
C GLN A 91 8.58 -0.36 -2.34
N MET A 92 8.61 0.65 -1.47
CA MET A 92 8.21 0.52 -0.07
C MET A 92 6.73 0.10 0.08
N GLN A 93 5.82 0.60 -0.76
CA GLN A 93 4.44 0.14 -0.78
C GLN A 93 4.33 -1.34 -1.18
N ILE A 94 5.06 -1.76 -2.23
CA ILE A 94 5.09 -3.17 -2.66
C ILE A 94 5.58 -4.08 -1.53
N GLU A 95 6.70 -3.73 -0.88
CA GLU A 95 7.26 -4.47 0.25
C GLU A 95 6.28 -4.54 1.43
N THR A 96 5.57 -3.46 1.71
CA THR A 96 4.58 -3.43 2.80
C THR A 96 3.36 -4.29 2.48
N PHE A 97 2.85 -4.27 1.24
CA PHE A 97 1.75 -5.17 0.85
C PHE A 97 2.18 -6.63 0.82
N GLU A 98 3.40 -6.93 0.39
CA GLU A 98 3.98 -8.26 0.44
C GLU A 98 4.09 -8.77 1.90
N HIS A 99 4.54 -7.90 2.81
CA HIS A 99 4.55 -8.19 4.24
C HIS A 99 3.14 -8.47 4.79
N ILE A 100 2.14 -7.67 4.42
CA ILE A 100 0.74 -7.91 4.79
C ILE A 100 0.27 -9.29 4.29
N GLN A 101 0.52 -9.63 3.01
CA GLN A 101 0.17 -10.95 2.45
C GLN A 101 0.79 -12.09 3.26
N ARG A 102 2.09 -12.02 3.53
CA ARG A 102 2.79 -13.05 4.33
C ARG A 102 2.22 -13.17 5.73
N LYS A 103 1.89 -12.06 6.38
CA LYS A 103 1.29 -12.10 7.71
C LYS A 103 -0.12 -12.70 7.69
N LEU A 104 -0.89 -12.48 6.64
CA LEU A 104 -2.25 -13.01 6.51
C LEU A 104 -2.26 -14.49 6.13
N PHE A 105 -1.41 -14.90 5.19
CA PHE A 105 -1.53 -16.20 4.50
C PHE A 105 -0.29 -17.10 4.63
N GLY A 106 0.88 -16.58 5.01
CA GLY A 106 2.15 -17.33 5.01
C GLY A 106 2.25 -18.50 6.02
N GLY A 107 1.30 -18.61 6.96
CA GLY A 107 1.23 -19.68 7.97
C GLY A 107 2.49 -19.84 8.83
N ASP A 108 2.44 -20.75 9.81
CA ASP A 108 3.61 -21.11 10.63
C ASP A 108 4.60 -22.03 9.87
N LYS A 109 4.24 -22.50 8.68
CA LYS A 109 4.98 -23.50 7.90
C LYS A 109 5.77 -22.92 6.71
N GLY A 110 5.80 -21.60 6.54
CA GLY A 110 6.66 -20.95 5.54
C GLY A 110 6.29 -21.27 4.08
N GLY A 111 5.00 -21.48 3.79
CA GLY A 111 4.54 -21.70 2.42
C GLY A 111 4.20 -20.40 1.70
N ASP A 112 4.31 -20.38 0.37
CA ASP A 112 3.92 -19.28 -0.53
C ASP A 112 2.39 -19.10 -0.67
N ALA A 113 1.64 -19.51 0.35
CA ALA A 113 0.19 -19.45 0.33
C ALA A 113 -0.26 -17.98 0.19
N ASN A 114 -1.07 -17.74 -0.84
CA ASN A 114 -1.58 -16.42 -1.15
C ASN A 114 -3.10 -16.35 -0.94
N VAL A 115 -3.69 -15.18 -1.19
CA VAL A 115 -5.12 -14.96 -1.00
C VAL A 115 -6.02 -15.90 -1.84
N THR A 116 -5.64 -16.26 -3.07
CA THR A 116 -6.44 -17.16 -3.90
C THR A 116 -6.34 -18.60 -3.40
N ASP A 117 -5.18 -19.02 -2.88
CA ASP A 117 -5.03 -20.33 -2.22
C ASP A 117 -5.94 -20.45 -0.99
N TYR A 118 -5.96 -19.41 -0.15
CA TYR A 118 -6.86 -19.35 1.01
C TYR A 118 -8.33 -19.46 0.58
N LEU A 119 -8.77 -18.66 -0.38
CA LEU A 119 -10.15 -18.67 -0.84
C LEU A 119 -10.54 -19.99 -1.52
N ARG A 120 -9.61 -20.60 -2.26
CA ARG A 120 -9.76 -21.92 -2.87
C ARG A 120 -10.03 -22.99 -1.83
N GLU A 121 -9.23 -23.06 -0.76
CA GLU A 121 -9.46 -24.03 0.31
C GLU A 121 -10.78 -23.75 1.05
N VAL A 122 -11.12 -22.49 1.33
CA VAL A 122 -12.42 -22.14 1.95
C VAL A 122 -13.61 -22.57 1.07
N ILE A 123 -13.52 -22.37 -0.25
CA ILE A 123 -14.59 -22.77 -1.18
C ILE A 123 -14.69 -24.29 -1.28
N LYS A 124 -13.55 -24.98 -1.34
CA LYS A 124 -13.48 -26.44 -1.34
C LYS A 124 -14.08 -27.04 -0.06
N GLU A 125 -13.74 -26.51 1.11
CA GLU A 125 -14.28 -26.99 2.39
C GLU A 125 -15.79 -26.77 2.51
N ARG A 126 -16.30 -25.63 2.03
CA ARG A 126 -17.71 -25.26 2.17
C ARG A 126 -18.62 -25.83 1.09
N PHE A 127 -18.11 -25.98 -0.13
CA PHE A 127 -18.92 -26.29 -1.32
C PHE A 127 -18.41 -27.49 -2.12
N GLY A 128 -17.26 -28.08 -1.78
CA GLY A 128 -16.70 -29.25 -2.47
C GLY A 128 -16.11 -28.94 -3.86
N VAL A 129 -15.95 -27.67 -4.23
CA VAL A 129 -15.41 -27.26 -5.54
C VAL A 129 -13.89 -27.15 -5.48
N THR A 130 -13.18 -27.88 -6.33
CA THR A 130 -11.70 -27.96 -6.30
C THR A 130 -11.00 -27.35 -7.52
N ASP A 131 -11.68 -27.26 -8.67
CA ASP A 131 -11.09 -26.87 -9.95
C ASP A 131 -11.38 -25.40 -10.31
N LEU A 132 -10.87 -24.48 -9.50
CA LEU A 132 -11.02 -23.04 -9.76
C LEU A 132 -9.71 -22.46 -10.32
N PRO A 133 -9.67 -21.77 -11.45
CA PRO A 133 -8.46 -21.05 -11.86
C PRO A 133 -8.28 -19.76 -11.03
N ASP A 134 -7.06 -19.25 -10.89
CA ASP A 134 -6.83 -17.97 -10.18
C ASP A 134 -7.61 -16.80 -10.80
N GLY A 135 -7.77 -16.82 -12.13
CA GLY A 135 -8.54 -15.81 -12.85
C GLY A 135 -10.01 -15.69 -12.39
N PHE A 136 -10.61 -16.76 -11.87
CA PHE A 136 -11.97 -16.74 -11.33
C PHE A 136 -12.12 -15.77 -10.16
N PHE A 137 -11.12 -15.70 -9.28
CA PHE A 137 -11.18 -14.86 -8.08
C PHE A 137 -11.17 -13.37 -8.45
N TYR A 138 -10.40 -12.99 -9.46
CA TYR A 138 -10.26 -11.59 -9.92
C TYR A 138 -11.33 -11.16 -10.92
N LEU A 139 -12.11 -12.11 -11.46
CA LEU A 139 -13.19 -11.83 -12.42
C LEU A 139 -14.32 -11.02 -11.75
N PRO A 140 -14.93 -10.03 -12.41
CA PRO A 140 -16.03 -9.25 -11.85
C PRO A 140 -17.24 -10.10 -11.43
N ILE A 141 -17.97 -9.63 -10.42
CA ILE A 141 -19.17 -10.31 -9.89
C ILE A 141 -20.25 -10.42 -10.97
N GLU A 142 -20.36 -9.43 -11.85
CA GLU A 142 -21.33 -9.40 -12.96
C GLU A 142 -21.09 -10.53 -13.97
N LEU A 143 -19.86 -11.06 -14.02
CA LEU A 143 -19.46 -12.17 -14.87
C LEU A 143 -19.37 -13.50 -14.10
N GLY A 144 -19.87 -13.53 -12.85
CA GLY A 144 -19.88 -14.72 -12.00
C GLY A 144 -18.57 -14.98 -11.25
N GLY A 145 -17.65 -14.01 -11.21
CA GLY A 145 -16.44 -14.07 -10.40
C GLY A 145 -16.64 -13.53 -8.98
N LEU A 146 -15.53 -13.32 -8.26
CA LEU A 146 -15.54 -12.79 -6.89
C LEU A 146 -15.11 -11.33 -6.77
N GLU A 147 -14.60 -10.73 -7.84
CA GLU A 147 -14.04 -9.37 -7.87
C GLU A 147 -13.00 -9.12 -6.77
N LEU A 148 -12.16 -10.11 -6.48
CA LEU A 148 -11.01 -9.93 -5.60
C LEU A 148 -10.07 -8.87 -6.19
N ARG A 149 -9.61 -7.92 -5.38
CA ARG A 149 -8.68 -6.86 -5.82
C ARG A 149 -7.24 -7.17 -5.42
N SER A 150 -6.32 -6.98 -6.36
CA SER A 150 -4.89 -7.05 -6.11
C SER A 150 -4.31 -5.65 -5.87
N PRO A 151 -3.70 -5.38 -4.70
CA PRO A 151 -3.07 -4.08 -4.43
C PRO A 151 -1.82 -3.84 -5.28
N PHE A 152 -1.26 -4.90 -5.88
CA PHE A 152 0.01 -4.82 -6.60
C PHE A 152 -0.13 -4.29 -8.03
N ILE A 153 -1.28 -4.49 -8.67
CA ILE A 153 -1.52 -4.04 -10.05
C ILE A 153 -1.28 -2.52 -10.19
N PRO A 154 -1.91 -1.63 -9.40
CA PRO A 154 -1.68 -0.20 -9.54
C PRO A 154 -0.22 0.21 -9.25
N LEU A 155 0.47 -0.51 -8.35
CA LEU A 155 1.87 -0.25 -8.01
C LEU A 155 2.82 -0.62 -9.15
N PHE A 156 2.69 -1.83 -9.70
CA PHE A 156 3.53 -2.28 -10.81
C PHE A 156 3.32 -1.45 -12.08
N MET A 157 2.12 -0.90 -12.28
CA MET A 157 1.87 0.04 -13.38
C MET A 157 2.71 1.31 -13.25
N GLN A 158 3.01 1.79 -12.03
CA GLN A 158 3.92 2.93 -11.85
C GLN A 158 5.37 2.55 -12.14
N VAL A 159 5.79 1.31 -11.79
CA VAL A 159 7.17 0.85 -11.97
C VAL A 159 7.58 0.73 -13.44
N ARG A 160 6.62 0.43 -14.32
CA ARG A 160 6.88 0.26 -15.77
C ARG A 160 7.16 1.56 -16.50
N HIS A 161 6.84 2.72 -15.93
CA HIS A 161 7.15 4.01 -16.53
C HIS A 161 8.49 4.55 -16.03
N PRO A 162 9.28 5.22 -16.89
CA PRO A 162 10.53 5.84 -16.46
C PRO A 162 10.25 6.88 -15.37
N PHE A 163 10.83 6.66 -14.19
CA PHE A 163 10.81 7.65 -13.13
C PHE A 163 11.83 8.75 -13.46
N ILE A 164 11.35 9.97 -13.60
CA ILE A 164 12.19 11.15 -13.46
C ILE A 164 12.28 11.41 -11.97
N ALA A 165 13.49 11.43 -11.41
CA ALA A 165 13.68 11.70 -10.00
C ALA A 165 12.98 13.03 -9.63
N PRO A 166 12.17 13.07 -8.55
CA PRO A 166 11.43 14.27 -8.18
C PRO A 166 12.32 15.51 -8.07
N ARG A 167 13.55 15.33 -7.57
CA ARG A 167 14.55 16.39 -7.47
C ARG A 167 14.95 16.97 -8.83
N SER A 168 15.16 16.13 -9.84
CA SER A 168 15.49 16.61 -11.19
C SER A 168 14.38 17.47 -11.82
N ARG A 169 13.11 17.24 -11.45
CA ARG A 169 12.00 18.12 -11.90
C ARG A 169 12.01 19.48 -11.21
N ILE A 170 12.39 19.50 -9.94
CA ILE A 170 12.52 20.72 -9.15
C ILE A 170 13.71 21.54 -9.68
N ASP A 171 14.85 20.88 -9.90
CA ASP A 171 16.06 21.51 -10.43
C ASP A 171 15.79 22.10 -11.83
N TRP A 172 15.16 21.34 -12.73
CA TRP A 172 14.72 21.83 -14.05
C TRP A 172 13.78 23.05 -13.96
N ALA A 173 12.85 23.05 -13.00
CA ALA A 173 11.93 24.17 -12.82
C ALA A 173 12.67 25.43 -12.36
N PHE A 174 13.64 25.29 -11.45
CA PHE A 174 14.48 26.40 -11.01
C PHE A 174 15.35 26.94 -12.15
N GLU A 175 15.98 26.08 -12.93
CA GLU A 175 16.78 26.48 -14.10
C GLU A 175 15.94 27.29 -15.11
N LYS A 176 14.67 26.91 -15.30
CA LYS A 176 13.75 27.63 -16.20
C LYS A 176 13.28 28.97 -15.63
N GLU A 177 13.17 29.12 -14.32
CA GLU A 177 12.81 30.40 -13.68
C GLU A 177 13.97 31.40 -13.67
N GLU A 178 15.22 30.93 -13.79
CA GLU A 178 16.42 31.79 -13.84
C GLU A 178 16.84 32.20 -15.26
N ALA A 179 16.20 31.64 -16.30
CA ALA A 179 16.43 31.94 -17.71
C ALA A 179 15.40 32.93 -18.29
#